data_AF-A0A845YJB6-F1
#
_entry.id   AF-A0A845YJB6-F1
#
_cell.length_a   1.000
_cell.length_b   1.000
_cell.length_c   1.000
_cell.angle_alpha   90.00
_cell.angle_beta   90.00
_cell.angle_gamma   90.00
#
_symmetry.space_group_name_H-M   'P 1'
#
loop_
_entity.id
_entity.type
_entity.pdbx_description
1 polymer ?
#
loop_
_entity_poly.entity_id
_entity_poly.type
_entity_poly.pdbx_seq_one_letter_code
_entity_poly.pdbx_strand_id
1 'polypeptide(L)'
;MAALKVEKHPDKTCIGRIAKGFDFLGYRFSPQGLAVAVVTVERFFERVRRLYEQNATASRIEEYARRWLIWVRSGVSRVELGKVGEKASFSEVDVS
;
A
#
# COMPACT_ATOMS: atom_id res chain seq x y z
N MET A 1 -33.14 -17.10 10.09
CA MET A 1 -31.91 -16.30 9.84
C MET A 1 -31.74 -15.33 11.01
N ALA A 2 -30.66 -15.47 11.80
CA ALA A 2 -30.45 -14.64 12.99
C ALA A 2 -30.03 -13.21 12.59
N ALA A 3 -30.75 -12.21 13.09
CA ALA A 3 -30.42 -10.80 12.90
C ALA A 3 -29.14 -10.46 13.70
N LEU A 4 -28.06 -10.12 12.99
CA LEU A 4 -26.82 -9.66 13.60
C LEU A 4 -27.08 -8.32 14.31
N LYS A 5 -26.94 -8.29 15.64
CA LYS A 5 -27.00 -7.07 16.47
C LYS A 5 -25.70 -6.25 16.33
N VAL A 6 -25.38 -5.80 15.12
CA VAL A 6 -24.22 -4.95 14.86
C VAL A 6 -24.73 -3.61 14.36
N GLU A 7 -24.64 -2.58 15.20
CA GLU A 7 -24.92 -1.21 14.81
C GLU A 7 -23.73 -0.64 14.04
N LYS A 8 -23.98 -0.09 12.84
CA LYS A 8 -22.95 0.63 12.09
C LYS A 8 -22.63 1.93 12.82
N HIS A 9 -21.38 2.07 13.28
CA HIS A 9 -20.90 3.31 13.87
C HIS A 9 -20.90 4.43 12.81
N PRO A 10 -21.57 5.58 13.07
CA PRO A 10 -21.75 6.65 12.08
C PRO A 10 -20.42 7.23 11.59
N ASP A 11 -19.40 7.33 12.45
CA ASP A 11 -18.08 7.87 12.04
C ASP A 11 -17.23 6.92 11.18
N LYS A 12 -17.60 5.64 11.06
CA LYS A 12 -16.78 4.62 10.36
C LYS A 12 -17.34 4.24 8.99
N THR A 13 -18.42 4.88 8.55
CA THR A 13 -19.13 4.48 7.34
C THR A 13 -19.21 5.65 6.35
N CYS A 14 -18.11 5.92 5.63
CA CYS A 14 -18.17 6.80 4.48
C CYS A 14 -18.66 6.01 3.26
N ILE A 15 -19.94 6.16 2.90
CA ILE A 15 -20.49 5.70 1.62
C ILE A 15 -20.45 6.92 0.69
N GLY A 16 -19.39 7.01 -0.11
CA GLY A 16 -19.14 8.17 -0.98
C GLY A 16 -18.51 7.77 -2.31
N ARG A 17 -18.51 8.69 -3.28
CA ARG A 17 -17.87 8.49 -4.58
C ARG A 17 -16.37 8.21 -4.42
N ILE A 18 -15.85 7.25 -5.19
CA ILE A 18 -14.42 6.92 -5.32
C ILE A 18 -13.59 8.15 -5.75
N ALA A 19 -14.21 9.23 -6.23
CA ALA A 19 -13.56 10.47 -6.67
C ALA A 19 -12.53 11.05 -5.67
N LYS A 20 -12.77 10.96 -4.36
CA LYS A 20 -11.80 11.41 -3.33
C LYS A 20 -10.75 10.35 -2.97
N GLY A 21 -11.00 9.11 -3.37
CA GLY A 21 -10.27 7.92 -2.96
C GLY A 21 -10.49 7.54 -1.50
N PHE A 22 -10.19 6.29 -1.14
CA PHE A 22 -10.23 5.81 0.23
C PHE A 22 -9.22 4.68 0.45
N ASP A 23 -8.82 4.48 1.70
CA ASP A 23 -7.87 3.43 2.06
C ASP A 23 -8.62 2.20 2.61
N PHE A 24 -8.30 1.03 2.07
CA PHE A 24 -8.85 -0.24 2.53
C PHE A 24 -7.82 -1.35 2.41
N LEU A 25 -7.68 -2.15 3.49
CA LEU A 25 -6.74 -3.26 3.60
C LEU A 25 -5.27 -2.89 3.28
N GLY A 26 -4.90 -1.63 3.54
CA GLY A 26 -3.56 -1.10 3.26
C GLY A 26 -3.33 -0.64 1.81
N TYR A 27 -4.37 -0.65 0.98
CA TYR A 27 -4.36 -0.08 -0.37
C TYR A 27 -5.18 1.21 -0.43
N ARG A 28 -4.80 2.11 -1.32
CA ARG A 28 -5.56 3.30 -1.70
C ARG A 28 -6.31 3.02 -2.99
N PHE A 29 -7.63 3.13 -2.91
CA PHE A 29 -8.52 3.08 -4.06
C PHE A 29 -8.75 4.51 -4.54
N SER A 30 -8.50 4.79 -5.81
CA SER A 30 -8.82 6.06 -6.44
C SER A 30 -9.33 5.84 -7.87
N PRO A 31 -9.85 6.87 -8.56
CA PRO A 31 -10.27 6.74 -9.96
C PRO A 31 -9.12 6.33 -10.90
N GLN A 32 -7.88 6.56 -10.50
CA GLN A 32 -6.67 6.18 -11.23
C GLN A 32 -6.27 4.72 -11.01
N GLY A 33 -6.92 4.01 -10.10
CA GLY A 33 -6.71 2.58 -9.84
C GLY A 33 -6.38 2.25 -8.39
N LEU A 34 -5.71 1.11 -8.21
CA LEU A 34 -5.30 0.59 -6.91
C LEU A 34 -3.81 0.88 -6.67
N ALA A 35 -3.51 1.58 -5.59
CA ALA A 35 -2.15 1.83 -5.12
C ALA A 35 -1.97 1.32 -3.69
N VAL A 36 -0.74 1.22 -3.21
CA VAL A 36 -0.49 0.98 -1.77
C VAL A 36 -0.77 2.28 -1.02
N ALA A 37 -1.49 2.20 0.11
CA ALA A 37 -1.75 3.39 0.92
C ALA A 37 -0.45 3.92 1.52
N VAL A 38 -0.28 5.25 1.57
CA VAL A 38 0.93 5.92 2.07
C VAL A 38 1.27 5.44 3.49
N VAL A 39 0.26 5.34 4.36
CA VAL A 39 0.39 4.86 5.75
C VAL A 39 0.96 3.44 5.81
N THR A 40 0.65 2.58 4.84
CA THR A 40 1.19 1.22 4.78
C THR A 40 2.69 1.22 4.48
N VAL A 41 3.13 2.14 3.61
CA VAL A 41 4.54 2.33 3.27
C VAL A 41 5.31 2.93 4.45
N GLU A 42 4.74 3.92 5.13
CA GLU A 42 5.33 4.53 6.33
C GLU A 42 5.55 3.47 7.43
N ARG A 43 4.53 2.66 7.72
CA ARG A 43 4.63 1.57 8.70
C ARG A 43 5.69 0.53 8.32
N PHE A 44 5.87 0.27 7.03
CA PHE A 44 6.93 -0.61 6.56
C PHE A 44 8.31 -0.04 6.90
N PHE A 45 8.56 1.23 6.58
CA PHE A 45 9.83 1.90 6.92
C PHE A 45 10.07 1.95 8.43
N GLU A 46 9.05 2.28 9.22
CA GLU A 46 9.14 2.26 10.69
C GLU A 46 9.55 0.88 11.20
N ARG A 47 8.98 -0.20 10.63
CA ARG A 47 9.29 -1.56 11.04
C ARG A 47 10.71 -1.96 10.67
N VAL A 48 11.16 -1.64 9.46
CA VAL A 48 12.54 -1.88 9.01
C VAL A 48 13.53 -1.12 9.89
N ARG A 49 13.25 0.16 10.17
CA ARG A 49 14.05 1.00 11.07
C ARG A 49 14.17 0.38 12.46
N ARG A 50 13.06 -0.06 13.06
CA ARG A 50 13.08 -0.73 14.37
C ARG A 50 13.89 -2.03 14.35
N LEU A 51 13.82 -2.82 13.27
CA LEU A 51 14.62 -4.04 13.15
C LEU A 51 16.12 -3.72 13.08
N TYR A 52 16.48 -2.66 12.36
CA TYR A 52 17.85 -2.16 12.32
C TYR A 52 18.33 -1.70 13.71
N GLU A 53 17.54 -0.89 14.40
CA GLU A 53 17.83 -0.41 15.76
C GLU A 53 17.94 -1.56 16.78
N GLN A 54 17.23 -2.67 16.56
CA GLN A 54 17.28 -3.88 17.38
C GLN A 54 18.44 -4.82 17.02
N ASN A 55 19.39 -4.41 16.17
CA ASN A 55 20.49 -5.25 15.68
C ASN A 55 20.01 -6.56 15.06
N ALA A 56 18.85 -6.56 14.38
CA ALA A 56 18.40 -7.71 13.64
C ALA A 56 19.41 -8.03 12.52
N THR A 57 19.65 -9.32 12.29
CA THR A 57 20.51 -9.78 11.20
C THR A 57 19.96 -9.29 9.85
N ALA A 58 20.84 -8.95 8.91
CA ALA A 58 20.46 -8.53 7.56
C ALA A 58 19.46 -9.50 6.89
N SER A 59 19.68 -10.81 7.04
CA SER A 59 18.76 -11.85 6.55
C SER A 59 17.33 -11.71 7.09
N ARG A 60 17.16 -11.36 8.36
CA ARG A 60 15.84 -11.15 8.99
C ARG A 60 15.13 -9.90 8.45
N ILE A 61 15.88 -8.84 8.17
CA ILE A 61 15.35 -7.62 7.56
C ILE A 61 14.93 -7.90 6.11
N GLU A 62 15.78 -8.60 5.35
CA GLU A 62 15.52 -8.99 3.97
C GLU A 62 14.28 -9.89 3.87
N GLU A 63 14.17 -10.90 4.75
CA GLU A 63 13.02 -11.79 4.77
C GLU A 63 11.72 -11.02 5.06
N TYR A 64 11.74 -10.07 6.01
CA TYR A 64 10.60 -9.21 6.27
C TYR A 64 10.22 -8.37 5.04
N ALA A 65 11.20 -7.73 4.40
CA ALA A 65 10.98 -6.94 3.20
C ALA A 65 10.41 -7.78 2.05
N ARG A 66 10.93 -8.99 1.84
CA ARG A 66 10.46 -9.93 0.82
C ARG A 66 9.01 -10.33 1.06
N ARG A 67 8.65 -10.69 2.29
CA ARG A 67 7.27 -11.06 2.66
C ARG A 67 6.31 -9.89 2.48
N TRP A 68 6.73 -8.67 2.84
CA TRP A 68 5.94 -7.47 2.61
C TRP A 68 5.72 -7.21 1.11
N LEU A 69 6.76 -7.33 0.28
CA LEU A 69 6.65 -7.18 -1.18
C LEU A 69 5.71 -8.23 -1.81
N ILE A 70 5.78 -9.49 -1.36
CA ILE A 70 4.86 -10.54 -1.82
C ILE A 70 3.42 -10.17 -1.46
N TRP A 71 3.18 -9.73 -0.22
CA TRP A 71 1.85 -9.30 0.21
C TRP A 71 1.33 -8.12 -0.62
N VAL A 72 2.15 -7.08 -0.84
CA VAL A 72 1.78 -5.92 -1.68
C VAL A 72 1.42 -6.35 -3.10
N ARG A 73 2.23 -7.23 -3.71
CA ARG A 73 1.99 -7.71 -5.08
C ARG A 73 0.79 -8.65 -5.16
N SER A 74 0.49 -9.38 -4.08
CA SER A 74 -0.66 -10.29 -4.03
C SER A 74 -2.02 -9.57 -4.01
N GLY A 75 -2.10 -8.36 -3.45
CA GLY A 75 -3.34 -7.56 -3.46
C GLY A 75 -3.51 -6.67 -4.69
N VAL A 76 -2.46 -6.53 -5.52
CA VAL A 76 -2.52 -5.87 -6.83
C VAL A 76 -2.43 -6.96 -7.91
N SER A 77 -3.42 -7.84 -7.96
CA SER A 77 -3.50 -8.85 -9.01
C SER A 77 -3.78 -8.18 -10.35
N ARG A 78 -2.71 -7.96 -11.13
CA ARG A 78 -2.75 -7.73 -12.57
C ARG A 78 -3.68 -6.57 -12.98
N VAL A 79 -3.30 -5.34 -12.63
CA VAL A 79 -3.76 -4.19 -13.40
C VAL A 79 -3.26 -4.41 -14.82
N GLU A 80 -4.18 -4.62 -15.77
CA GLU A 80 -3.82 -4.47 -17.18
C GLU A 80 -3.22 -3.08 -17.32
N LEU A 81 -1.96 -3.03 -17.73
CA LEU A 81 -1.32 -1.80 -18.16
C LEU A 81 -2.11 -1.33 -19.39
N GLY A 82 -3.22 -0.63 -19.14
CA GLY A 82 -3.79 0.28 -20.12
C GLY A 82 -2.62 1.15 -20.53
N LYS A 83 -2.24 1.04 -21.81
CA LYS A 83 -1.13 1.78 -22.40
C LYS A 83 -1.33 3.26 -22.06
N VAL A 84 -0.66 3.75 -21.03
CA VAL A 84 -0.46 5.18 -20.85
C VAL A 84 0.61 5.51 -21.88
N GLY A 85 0.12 5.99 -23.02
CA GLY A 85 0.95 6.67 -23.98
C GLY A 85 1.68 7.84 -23.31
N GLU A 86 2.85 8.06 -23.86
CA GLU A 86 3.62 9.30 -23.81
C GLU A 86 4.66 9.46 -22.71
N LYS A 87 5.85 9.81 -23.19
CA LYS A 87 7.15 9.73 -22.56
C LYS A 87 7.27 10.77 -21.44
N ALA A 88 7.76 10.34 -20.28
CA ALA A 88 8.49 11.22 -19.38
C ALA A 88 9.92 10.67 -19.27
N SER A 89 10.84 11.34 -19.96
CA SER A 89 12.27 11.18 -19.78
C SER A 89 12.61 11.38 -18.31
N PHE A 90 13.16 10.35 -17.67
CA PHE A 90 13.89 10.52 -16.43
C PHE A 90 15.35 10.75 -16.80
N SER A 91 15.78 12.01 -16.79
CA SER A 91 17.18 12.39 -16.96
C SER A 91 17.99 11.92 -15.75
N GLU A 92 19.07 11.22 -16.03
CA GLU A 92 20.19 10.91 -15.16
C GLU A 92 20.59 12.15 -14.33
N VAL A 93 20.53 12.03 -13.00
CA VAL A 93 21.16 12.98 -12.08
C VAL A 93 22.44 12.36 -11.57
N ASP A 94 23.53 12.95 -12.04
CA ASP A 94 24.92 12.79 -11.64
C ASP A 94 25.06 12.92 -10.11
N VAL A 95 25.61 11.89 -9.46
CA VAL A 95 26.18 11.98 -8.11
C VAL A 95 27.70 11.96 -8.30
N SER A 96 28.29 13.14 -8.12
CA SER A 96 29.71 13.36 -7.90
C SER A 96 30.13 12.91 -6.50
#